data_AF-A0A962MJM8-F1
#
_entry.id   AF-A0A962MJM8-F1
#
_cell.length_a   1.000
_cell.length_b   1.000
_cell.length_c   1.000
_cell.angle_alpha   90.00
_cell.angle_beta   90.00
_cell.angle_gamma   90.00
#
_symmetry.space_group_name_H-M   'P 1'
#
loop_
_entity.id
_entity.type
_entity.pdbx_description
1 polymer ?
#
loop_
_entity_poly.entity_id
_entity_poly.type
_entity_poly.pdbx_seq_one_letter_code
_entity_poly.pdbx_strand_id
1 'polypeptide(L)'
;LHFLDTPYATLSAGPDFAAGVDLERVREIWQVQWTPATEALLTERMAYGAQLAEAALNMLREQLQNDPRAAPQCLIEALRMGLHAALDQVLTHIEQWLNLENEFPALVRGLNLLHLAYSARNALAARSLPGLEALLSACFERACLRLNWLGQMDEEAALACMQALGDLNGLAQANSAQYAWADVDLFIRCVETLQRATLPPQLQGQAVAILSVRQVWAEAQTR
;
A
#
# COMPACT_ATOMS: atom_id res chain seq x y z
N LEU A 1 19.57 8.08 -3.50
CA LEU A 1 19.61 8.67 -4.87
C LEU A 1 18.83 7.86 -5.91
N HIS A 2 18.39 6.63 -5.58
CA HIS A 2 17.55 5.82 -6.47
C HIS A 2 16.27 6.55 -6.94
N PHE A 3 15.56 7.25 -6.05
CA PHE A 3 14.37 8.03 -6.41
C PHE A 3 14.64 9.13 -7.45
N LEU A 4 15.86 9.69 -7.44
CA LEU A 4 16.30 10.69 -8.42
C LEU A 4 16.80 10.07 -9.72
N ASP A 5 16.64 8.75 -9.90
CA ASP A 5 17.15 7.97 -11.02
C ASP A 5 18.65 8.22 -11.28
N THR A 6 19.42 8.31 -10.20
CA THR A 6 20.85 8.61 -10.24
C THR A 6 21.66 7.41 -9.75
N PRO A 7 22.54 6.82 -10.59
CA PRO A 7 23.35 5.67 -10.22
C PRO A 7 24.46 6.10 -9.26
N TYR A 8 24.29 5.83 -7.98
CA TYR A 8 25.25 6.17 -6.94
C TYR A 8 25.41 5.06 -5.91
N ALA A 9 24.29 4.49 -5.47
CA ALA A 9 24.29 3.45 -4.47
C ALA A 9 23.24 2.39 -4.79
N THR A 10 23.58 1.13 -4.54
CA THR A 10 22.67 -0.02 -4.62
C THR A 10 22.57 -0.67 -3.25
N LEU A 11 21.33 -0.97 -2.83
CA LEU A 11 21.08 -1.71 -1.60
C LEU A 11 21.38 -3.18 -1.87
N SER A 12 22.45 -3.71 -1.25
CA SER A 12 22.86 -5.11 -1.41
C SER A 12 22.20 -6.05 -0.41
N ALA A 13 21.86 -5.54 0.78
CA ALA A 13 21.08 -6.24 1.79
C ALA A 13 20.42 -5.25 2.75
N GLY A 14 19.21 -5.52 3.20
CA GLY A 14 18.48 -4.66 4.14
C GLY A 14 16.98 -4.72 3.87
N PRO A 15 16.17 -4.02 4.68
CA PRO A 15 14.74 -3.95 4.47
C PRO A 15 14.42 -3.16 3.20
N ASP A 16 13.61 -3.75 2.32
CA ASP A 16 13.01 -3.04 1.19
C ASP A 16 11.58 -2.65 1.55
N PHE A 17 11.43 -1.42 2.06
CA PHE A 17 10.12 -0.87 2.37
C PHE A 17 9.27 -0.53 1.14
N ALA A 18 9.85 -0.42 -0.07
CA ALA A 18 9.05 -0.22 -1.27
C ALA A 18 8.40 -1.53 -1.74
N ALA A 19 9.13 -2.65 -1.61
CA ALA A 19 8.64 -3.98 -1.96
C ALA A 19 7.97 -4.71 -0.78
N GLY A 20 8.14 -4.24 0.46
CA GLY A 20 7.68 -4.93 1.67
C GLY A 20 8.49 -6.19 2.01
N VAL A 21 9.76 -6.26 1.60
CA VAL A 21 10.61 -7.47 1.71
C VAL A 21 11.71 -7.27 2.76
N ASP A 22 12.08 -8.35 3.45
CA ASP A 22 13.17 -8.38 4.45
C ASP A 22 13.01 -7.32 5.58
N LEU A 23 11.77 -7.01 5.95
CA LEU A 23 11.42 -5.97 6.94
C LEU A 23 11.91 -6.28 8.36
N GLU A 24 12.23 -7.53 8.66
CA GLU A 24 12.84 -7.97 9.91
C GLU A 24 14.32 -7.58 10.04
N ARG A 25 14.97 -7.18 8.93
CA ARG A 25 16.37 -6.79 8.95
C ARG A 25 16.52 -5.37 9.49
N VAL A 26 17.35 -5.25 10.52
CA VAL A 26 17.62 -3.96 11.20
C VAL A 26 18.84 -3.23 10.60
N ARG A 27 19.56 -3.85 9.66
CA ARG A 27 20.80 -3.30 9.09
C ARG A 27 20.74 -3.30 7.57
N GLU A 28 21.29 -2.24 6.99
CA GLU A 28 21.46 -2.08 5.56
C GLU A 28 22.93 -2.21 5.18
N ILE A 29 23.18 -2.81 4.01
CA ILE A 29 24.49 -2.92 3.38
C ILE A 29 24.38 -2.30 2.00
N TRP A 30 25.13 -1.23 1.79
CA TRP A 30 25.12 -0.47 0.55
C TRP A 30 26.43 -0.64 -0.20
N GLN A 31 26.34 -0.83 -1.52
CA GLN A 31 27.47 -0.63 -2.42
C GLN A 31 27.35 0.78 -2.99
N VAL A 32 28.40 1.57 -2.84
CA VAL A 32 28.39 2.98 -3.24
C VAL A 32 29.52 3.23 -4.23
N GLN A 33 29.20 3.88 -5.33
CA GLN A 33 30.16 4.24 -6.36
C GLN A 33 29.80 5.59 -6.97
N TRP A 34 30.77 6.50 -7.00
CA TRP A 34 30.68 7.71 -7.79
C TRP A 34 31.20 7.43 -9.21
N THR A 35 30.41 7.78 -10.21
CA THR A 35 30.76 7.62 -11.63
C THR A 35 30.50 8.92 -12.38
N PRO A 36 31.08 9.14 -13.58
CA PRO A 36 30.73 10.28 -14.42
C PRO A 36 29.22 10.35 -14.74
N ALA A 37 28.54 9.21 -14.84
CA ALA A 37 27.09 9.17 -15.01
C ALA A 37 26.32 9.70 -13.79
N THR A 38 26.84 9.47 -12.58
CA THR A 38 26.31 10.06 -11.34
C THR A 38 26.31 11.58 -11.42
N GLU A 39 27.44 12.17 -11.81
CA GLU A 39 27.61 13.63 -11.91
C GLU A 39 26.72 14.24 -13.01
N ALA A 40 26.66 13.61 -14.17
CA ALA A 40 25.80 14.04 -15.27
C ALA A 40 24.32 14.06 -14.84
N LEU A 41 23.82 12.98 -14.24
CA LEU A 41 22.42 12.89 -13.81
C LEU A 41 22.12 13.85 -12.65
N LEU A 42 23.03 14.03 -11.70
CA LEU A 42 22.85 15.05 -10.65
C LEU A 42 22.76 16.46 -11.23
N THR A 43 23.54 16.76 -12.27
CA THR A 43 23.47 18.05 -12.98
C THR A 43 22.11 18.23 -13.64
N GLU A 44 21.56 17.20 -14.28
CA GLU A 44 20.20 17.24 -14.81
C GLU A 44 19.14 17.44 -13.71
N ARG A 45 19.30 16.76 -12.57
CA ARG A 45 18.36 16.89 -11.44
C ARG A 45 18.37 18.28 -10.80
N MET A 46 19.37 19.12 -11.06
CA MET A 46 19.37 20.51 -10.61
C MET A 46 18.17 21.32 -11.14
N ALA A 47 17.54 20.88 -12.24
CA ALA A 47 16.29 21.47 -12.73
C ALA A 47 15.14 21.39 -11.70
N TYR A 48 15.19 20.40 -10.80
CA TYR A 48 14.19 20.21 -9.74
C TYR A 48 14.57 20.89 -8.42
N GLY A 49 15.78 21.42 -8.26
CA GLY A 49 16.20 22.08 -7.02
C GLY A 49 17.71 22.15 -6.87
N ALA A 50 18.18 23.12 -6.07
CA ALA A 50 19.61 23.30 -5.83
C ALA A 50 20.14 22.29 -4.81
N GLN A 51 19.26 21.72 -3.98
CA GLN A 51 19.59 20.68 -3.01
C GLN A 51 18.93 19.35 -3.38
N LEU A 52 19.56 18.23 -3.01
CA LEU A 52 19.01 16.88 -3.25
C LEU A 52 17.61 16.70 -2.66
N ALA A 53 17.36 17.24 -1.46
CA ALA A 53 16.07 17.17 -0.80
C ALA A 53 14.99 17.98 -1.55
N GLU A 54 15.35 19.15 -2.09
CA GLU A 54 14.46 19.96 -2.92
C GLU A 54 14.13 19.26 -4.24
N ALA A 55 15.14 18.70 -4.91
CA ALA A 55 14.96 17.95 -6.15
C ALA A 55 14.03 16.74 -5.93
N ALA A 56 14.25 15.97 -4.87
CA ALA A 56 13.41 14.82 -4.55
C ALA A 56 11.97 15.26 -4.19
N LEU A 57 11.82 16.33 -3.42
CA LEU A 57 10.50 16.88 -3.07
C LEU A 57 9.73 17.33 -4.32
N ASN A 58 10.37 18.05 -5.24
CA ASN A 58 9.71 18.57 -6.43
C ASN A 58 9.37 17.47 -7.44
N MET A 59 10.25 16.47 -7.62
CA MET A 59 9.93 15.28 -8.42
C MET A 59 8.76 14.48 -7.81
N LEU A 60 8.73 14.32 -6.48
CA LEU A 60 7.62 13.65 -5.80
C LEU A 60 6.30 14.40 -5.98
N ARG A 61 6.32 15.73 -5.93
CA ARG A 61 5.14 16.57 -6.21
C ARG A 61 4.66 16.43 -7.64
N GLU A 62 5.57 16.45 -8.61
CA GLU A 62 5.23 16.24 -10.01
C GLU A 62 4.63 14.85 -10.24
N GLN A 63 5.19 13.82 -9.62
CA GLN A 63 4.64 12.46 -9.70
C GLN A 63 3.21 12.39 -9.15
N LEU A 64 2.95 13.02 -7.99
CA LEU A 64 1.61 13.09 -7.39
C LEU A 64 0.60 13.85 -8.27
N GLN A 65 1.05 14.88 -9.00
CA GLN A 65 0.22 15.65 -9.92
C GLN A 65 -0.11 14.88 -11.19
N ASN A 66 0.87 14.14 -11.74
CA ASN A 66 0.73 13.42 -13.00
C ASN A 66 0.00 12.09 -12.84
N ASP A 67 0.19 11.40 -11.71
CA ASP A 67 -0.46 10.13 -11.41
C ASP A 67 -0.97 10.08 -9.96
N PRO A 68 -2.24 10.45 -9.72
CA PRO A 68 -2.85 10.33 -8.40
C PRO A 68 -2.83 8.91 -7.83
N ARG A 69 -2.75 7.86 -8.68
CA ARG A 69 -2.70 6.46 -8.22
C ARG A 69 -1.36 6.10 -7.59
N ALA A 70 -0.31 6.89 -7.84
CA ALA A 70 0.99 6.72 -7.21
C ALA A 70 1.01 7.20 -5.75
N ALA A 71 -0.04 7.87 -5.25
CA ALA A 71 -0.02 8.51 -3.93
C ALA A 71 0.36 7.58 -2.76
N PRO A 72 -0.17 6.34 -2.65
CA PRO A 72 0.27 5.41 -1.61
C PRO A 72 1.76 5.03 -1.72
N GLN A 73 2.29 4.89 -2.94
CA GLN A 73 3.72 4.61 -3.17
C GLN A 73 4.58 5.82 -2.80
N CYS A 74 4.14 7.03 -3.17
CA CYS A 74 4.83 8.27 -2.82
C CYS A 74 4.95 8.46 -1.30
N LEU A 75 4.01 7.94 -0.50
CA LEU A 75 4.13 7.96 0.97
C LEU A 75 5.34 7.16 1.44
N ILE A 76 5.51 5.94 0.93
CA ILE A 76 6.66 5.10 1.25
C ILE A 76 7.96 5.77 0.80
N GLU A 77 8.00 6.31 -0.42
CA GLU A 77 9.19 6.99 -0.94
C GLU A 77 9.54 8.25 -0.13
N ALA A 78 8.54 9.08 0.24
CA ALA A 78 8.74 10.24 1.09
C ALA A 78 9.31 9.86 2.46
N LEU A 79 8.79 8.78 3.07
CA LEU A 79 9.26 8.26 4.35
C LEU A 79 10.69 7.74 4.26
N ARG A 80 11.01 6.92 3.25
CA ARG A 80 12.37 6.40 3.01
C ARG A 80 13.40 7.51 2.80
N MET A 81 13.01 8.58 2.12
CA MET A 81 13.87 9.74 1.89
C MET A 81 13.91 10.71 3.07
N GLY A 82 13.10 10.51 4.12
CA GLY A 82 13.00 11.41 5.26
C GLY A 82 12.38 12.77 4.92
N LEU A 83 11.59 12.86 3.84
CA LEU A 83 10.94 14.09 3.37
C LEU A 83 9.68 14.41 4.19
N HIS A 84 9.86 14.62 5.49
CA HIS A 84 8.75 14.80 6.43
C HIS A 84 7.86 16.01 6.10
N ALA A 85 8.44 17.07 5.51
CA ALA A 85 7.71 18.26 5.07
C ALA A 85 6.72 18.00 3.91
N ALA A 86 6.84 16.87 3.21
CA ALA A 86 5.93 16.48 2.14
C ALA A 86 4.72 15.68 2.63
N LEU A 87 4.79 15.10 3.83
CA LEU A 87 3.87 14.05 4.26
C LEU A 87 2.41 14.52 4.28
N ASP A 88 2.13 15.71 4.79
CA ASP A 88 0.76 16.26 4.82
C ASP A 88 0.17 16.38 3.40
N GLN A 89 1.00 16.82 2.44
CA GLN A 89 0.59 16.90 1.04
C GLN A 89 0.34 15.51 0.45
N VAL A 90 1.19 14.52 0.75
CA VAL A 90 1.00 13.14 0.29
C VAL A 90 -0.27 12.52 0.87
N LEU A 91 -0.53 12.70 2.17
CA LEU A 91 -1.74 12.21 2.83
C LEU A 91 -2.99 12.82 2.21
N THR A 92 -2.96 14.12 1.87
CA THR A 92 -4.05 14.79 1.13
C THR A 92 -4.27 14.15 -0.25
N HIS A 93 -3.21 13.78 -0.98
CA HIS A 93 -3.35 13.11 -2.27
C HIS A 93 -3.87 11.67 -2.12
N ILE A 94 -3.51 10.98 -1.03
CA ILE A 94 -4.07 9.66 -0.71
C ILE A 94 -5.58 9.75 -0.46
N GLU A 95 -6.04 10.77 0.28
CA GLU A 95 -7.47 11.03 0.48
C GLU A 95 -8.20 11.23 -0.85
N GLN A 96 -7.64 12.04 -1.75
CA GLN A 96 -8.20 12.29 -3.07
C GLN A 96 -8.22 11.03 -3.93
N TRP A 97 -7.11 10.29 -3.98
CA TRP A 97 -7.01 9.01 -4.66
C TRP A 97 -8.06 8.03 -4.15
N LEU A 98 -8.21 7.90 -2.83
CA LEU A 98 -9.16 6.98 -2.22
C LEU A 98 -10.60 7.30 -2.63
N ASN A 99 -10.95 8.58 -2.76
CA ASN A 99 -12.27 9.00 -3.20
C ASN A 99 -12.57 8.64 -4.66
N LEU A 100 -11.54 8.64 -5.51
CA LEU A 100 -11.65 8.40 -6.95
C LEU A 100 -11.48 6.92 -7.32
N GLU A 101 -10.69 6.15 -6.55
CA GLU A 101 -10.36 4.77 -6.87
C GLU A 101 -11.55 3.83 -6.66
N ASN A 102 -11.75 2.97 -7.65
CA ASN A 102 -12.86 2.02 -7.71
C ASN A 102 -12.40 0.58 -7.99
N GLU A 103 -11.16 0.40 -8.42
CA GLU A 103 -10.58 -0.92 -8.67
C GLU A 103 -10.23 -1.60 -7.35
N PHE A 104 -10.86 -2.74 -7.08
CA PHE A 104 -10.63 -3.50 -5.84
C PHE A 104 -9.15 -3.87 -5.64
N PRO A 105 -8.43 -4.43 -6.63
CA PRO A 105 -7.01 -4.73 -6.46
C PRO A 105 -6.14 -3.50 -6.20
N ALA A 106 -6.49 -2.33 -6.77
CA ALA A 106 -5.76 -1.09 -6.54
C ALA A 106 -5.95 -0.58 -5.11
N LEU A 107 -7.18 -0.63 -4.58
CA LEU A 107 -7.49 -0.26 -3.20
C LEU A 107 -6.71 -1.13 -2.21
N VAL A 108 -6.70 -2.45 -2.40
CA VAL A 108 -5.97 -3.36 -1.51
C VAL A 108 -4.45 -3.12 -1.59
N ARG A 109 -3.90 -2.89 -2.78
CA ARG A 109 -2.48 -2.55 -2.93
C ARG A 109 -2.11 -1.26 -2.20
N GLY A 110 -2.93 -0.22 -2.34
CA GLY A 110 -2.74 1.03 -1.61
C GLY A 110 -2.84 0.83 -0.10
N LEU A 111 -3.83 0.04 0.36
CA LEU A 111 -3.99 -0.31 1.76
C LEU A 111 -2.76 -1.04 2.33
N ASN A 112 -2.17 -1.98 1.59
CA ASN A 112 -0.93 -2.65 1.97
C ASN A 112 0.21 -1.64 2.17
N LEU A 113 0.36 -0.68 1.27
CA LEU A 113 1.39 0.38 1.38
C LEU A 113 1.12 1.30 2.59
N LEU A 114 -0.13 1.67 2.85
CA LEU A 114 -0.49 2.43 4.05
C LEU A 114 -0.19 1.62 5.33
N HIS A 115 -0.49 0.32 5.32
CA HIS A 115 -0.23 -0.56 6.46
C HIS A 115 1.27 -0.74 6.70
N LEU A 116 2.06 -0.81 5.64
CA LEU A 116 3.51 -0.84 5.70
C LEU A 116 4.07 0.47 6.28
N ALA A 117 3.60 1.63 5.79
CA ALA A 117 3.97 2.93 6.35
C ALA A 117 3.64 3.02 7.85
N TYR A 118 2.48 2.48 8.24
CA TYR A 118 2.04 2.46 9.62
C TYR A 118 2.86 1.52 10.51
N SER A 119 3.12 0.29 10.07
CA SER A 119 3.86 -0.71 10.84
C SER A 119 5.36 -0.36 10.94
N ALA A 120 5.93 0.20 9.87
CA ALA A 120 7.33 0.61 9.80
C ALA A 120 7.59 2.04 10.33
N ARG A 121 6.57 2.75 10.83
CA ARG A 121 6.66 4.17 11.26
C ARG A 121 7.84 4.48 12.21
N ASN A 122 8.17 3.54 13.09
CA ASN A 122 9.30 3.69 14.01
C ASN A 122 10.65 3.58 13.31
N ALA A 123 10.78 2.62 12.38
CA ALA A 123 11.99 2.42 11.58
C ALA A 123 12.22 3.57 10.60
N LEU A 124 11.13 4.13 10.05
CA LEU A 124 11.15 5.24 9.10
C LEU A 124 11.17 6.63 9.76
N ALA A 125 11.47 6.72 11.07
CA ALA A 125 11.50 7.94 11.87
C ALA A 125 10.20 8.79 11.87
N ALA A 126 9.10 8.26 11.34
CA ALA A 126 7.81 8.90 11.25
C ALA A 126 6.94 8.61 12.48
N ARG A 127 7.42 9.04 13.65
CA ARG A 127 6.79 8.76 14.96
C ARG A 127 5.34 9.25 15.06
N SER A 128 4.95 10.25 14.26
CA SER A 128 3.57 10.73 14.16
C SER A 128 3.24 11.01 12.71
N LEU A 129 2.26 10.28 12.18
CA LEU A 129 1.60 10.52 10.90
C LEU A 129 0.13 10.76 11.19
N PRO A 130 -0.26 11.98 11.59
CA PRO A 130 -1.64 12.27 11.93
C PRO A 130 -2.53 11.97 10.72
N GLY A 131 -3.66 11.29 10.95
CA GLY A 131 -4.61 10.92 9.90
C GLY A 131 -4.30 9.60 9.18
N LEU A 132 -3.10 9.02 9.29
CA LEU A 132 -2.79 7.75 8.61
C LEU A 132 -3.71 6.59 9.05
N GLU A 133 -4.04 6.51 10.35
CA GLU A 133 -4.96 5.49 10.87
C GLU A 133 -6.38 5.66 10.31
N ALA A 134 -6.84 6.91 10.16
CA ALA A 134 -8.13 7.20 9.54
C ALA A 134 -8.13 6.82 8.05
N LEU A 135 -7.03 7.03 7.34
CA LEU A 135 -6.88 6.62 5.94
C LEU A 135 -6.85 5.09 5.79
N LEU A 136 -6.16 4.39 6.70
CA LEU A 136 -6.18 2.94 6.76
C LEU A 136 -7.60 2.41 6.91
N SER A 137 -8.34 2.94 7.89
CA SER A 137 -9.72 2.56 8.15
C SER A 137 -10.62 2.84 6.94
N ALA A 138 -10.59 4.06 6.41
CA ALA A 138 -11.39 4.44 5.24
C ALA A 138 -11.04 3.60 3.98
N CYS A 139 -9.76 3.30 3.77
CA CYS A 139 -9.33 2.48 2.64
C CYS A 139 -9.78 1.02 2.79
N PHE A 140 -9.68 0.47 4.00
CA PHE A 140 -10.18 -0.86 4.32
C PHE A 140 -11.70 -0.99 4.12
N GLU A 141 -12.46 -0.05 4.68
CA GLU A 141 -13.91 -0.01 4.51
C GLU A 141 -14.30 0.07 3.03
N ARG A 142 -13.65 0.96 2.27
CA ARG A 142 -13.91 1.10 0.84
C ARG A 142 -13.58 -0.17 0.06
N ALA A 143 -12.45 -0.82 0.36
CA ALA A 143 -12.08 -2.09 -0.25
C ALA A 143 -13.13 -3.18 0.04
N CYS A 144 -13.60 -3.27 1.30
CA CYS A 144 -14.66 -4.20 1.69
C CYS A 144 -15.96 -3.93 0.94
N LEU A 145 -16.41 -2.68 0.87
CA LEU A 145 -17.64 -2.32 0.17
C LEU A 145 -17.54 -2.59 -1.33
N ARG A 146 -16.34 -2.47 -1.94
CA ARG A 146 -16.11 -2.79 -3.35
C ARG A 146 -16.19 -4.27 -3.68
N LEU A 147 -15.95 -5.18 -2.72
CA LEU A 147 -16.16 -6.62 -2.91
C LEU A 147 -17.58 -6.94 -3.40
N ASN A 148 -18.58 -6.21 -2.89
CA ASN A 148 -19.99 -6.45 -3.22
C ASN A 148 -20.35 -6.10 -4.68
N TRP A 149 -19.45 -5.44 -5.41
CA TRP A 149 -19.65 -5.00 -6.79
C TRP A 149 -18.76 -5.75 -7.79
N LEU A 150 -18.07 -6.82 -7.34
CA LEU A 150 -17.32 -7.69 -8.24
C LEU A 150 -18.31 -8.41 -9.17
N GLY A 151 -18.22 -8.08 -10.47
CA GLY A 151 -19.09 -8.61 -11.51
C GLY A 151 -18.45 -9.74 -12.31
N GLN A 152 -18.93 -9.90 -13.55
CA GLN A 152 -18.25 -10.75 -14.54
C GLN A 152 -16.89 -10.14 -14.87
N MET A 153 -15.86 -10.96 -14.85
CA MET A 153 -14.48 -10.59 -15.12
C MET A 153 -13.80 -11.75 -15.84
N ASP A 154 -12.73 -11.45 -16.58
CA ASP A 154 -11.91 -12.49 -17.19
C ASP A 154 -11.05 -13.22 -16.14
N GLU A 155 -10.31 -14.24 -16.59
CA GLU A 155 -9.51 -15.07 -15.70
C GLU A 155 -8.36 -14.30 -15.04
N GLU A 156 -7.76 -13.33 -15.75
CA GLU A 156 -6.66 -12.50 -15.23
C GLU A 156 -7.15 -11.56 -14.13
N ALA A 157 -8.27 -10.86 -14.36
CA ALA A 157 -8.91 -10.02 -13.36
C ALA A 157 -9.43 -10.84 -12.16
N ALA A 158 -9.93 -12.06 -12.39
CA ALA A 158 -10.33 -12.97 -11.31
C ALA A 158 -9.14 -13.37 -10.43
N LEU A 159 -7.99 -13.66 -11.03
CA LEU A 159 -6.77 -13.98 -10.29
C LEU A 159 -6.26 -12.78 -9.49
N ALA A 160 -6.25 -11.58 -10.08
CA ALA A 160 -5.85 -10.36 -9.38
C ALA A 160 -6.78 -10.04 -8.20
N CYS A 161 -8.09 -10.19 -8.37
CA CYS A 161 -9.06 -10.02 -7.29
C CYS A 161 -8.90 -11.10 -6.20
N MET A 162 -8.57 -12.33 -6.57
CA MET A 162 -8.31 -13.40 -5.60
C MET A 162 -7.09 -13.07 -4.74
N GLN A 163 -5.98 -12.66 -5.36
CA GLN A 163 -4.80 -12.23 -4.61
C GLN A 163 -5.13 -11.07 -3.66
N ALA A 164 -5.83 -10.04 -4.16
CA ALA A 164 -6.25 -8.90 -3.37
C ALA A 164 -7.20 -9.28 -2.21
N LEU A 165 -8.11 -10.24 -2.38
CA LEU A 165 -8.96 -10.72 -1.28
C LEU A 165 -8.14 -11.47 -0.21
N GLY A 166 -7.09 -12.20 -0.63
CA GLY A 166 -6.14 -12.84 0.27
C GLY A 166 -5.37 -11.82 1.11
N ASP A 167 -4.83 -10.80 0.46
CA ASP A 167 -4.11 -9.71 1.10
C ASP A 167 -5.01 -8.94 2.09
N LEU A 168 -6.23 -8.60 1.67
CA LEU A 168 -7.21 -7.92 2.54
C LEU A 168 -7.55 -8.76 3.78
N ASN A 169 -7.69 -10.09 3.62
CA ASN A 169 -7.87 -10.99 4.76
C ASN A 169 -6.64 -11.04 5.67
N GLY A 170 -5.43 -11.03 5.11
CA GLY A 170 -4.17 -10.97 5.86
C GLY A 170 -4.09 -9.70 6.70
N LEU A 171 -4.40 -8.56 6.09
CA LEU A 171 -4.49 -7.25 6.75
C LEU A 171 -5.54 -7.22 7.86
N ALA A 172 -6.73 -7.80 7.61
CA ALA A 172 -7.77 -7.90 8.63
C ALA A 172 -7.36 -8.78 9.83
N GLN A 173 -6.46 -9.75 9.63
CA GLN A 173 -5.90 -10.58 10.72
C GLN A 173 -4.72 -9.90 11.43
N ALA A 174 -3.96 -9.08 10.72
CA ALA A 174 -2.89 -8.26 11.30
C ALA A 174 -3.43 -7.14 12.21
N ASN A 175 -4.76 -6.94 12.22
CA ASN A 175 -5.45 -6.05 13.15
C ASN A 175 -5.24 -6.54 14.59
N SER A 176 -4.43 -5.81 15.35
CA SER A 176 -4.11 -6.15 16.75
C SER A 176 -4.99 -5.33 17.70
N ALA A 177 -5.25 -5.86 18.90
CA ALA A 177 -6.03 -5.17 19.93
C ALA A 177 -5.46 -3.79 20.33
N GLN A 178 -4.19 -3.51 19.99
CA GLN A 178 -3.52 -2.24 20.29
C GLN A 178 -3.81 -1.15 19.25
N TYR A 179 -4.20 -1.51 18.01
CA TYR A 179 -4.47 -0.56 16.91
C TYR A 179 -5.54 -1.13 15.99
N ALA A 180 -6.80 -0.78 16.25
CA ALA A 180 -7.98 -1.34 15.61
C ALA A 180 -8.50 -0.44 14.48
N TRP A 181 -7.78 -0.37 13.36
CA TRP A 181 -8.19 0.43 12.19
C TRP A 181 -9.09 -0.35 11.23
N ALA A 182 -9.06 -1.68 11.25
CA ALA A 182 -9.87 -2.53 10.37
C ALA A 182 -11.19 -2.94 11.05
N ASP A 183 -12.33 -2.65 10.41
CA ASP A 183 -13.64 -3.20 10.79
C ASP A 183 -13.76 -4.65 10.28
N VAL A 184 -13.31 -5.59 11.11
CA VAL A 184 -13.28 -7.02 10.79
C VAL A 184 -14.71 -7.56 10.55
N ASP A 185 -15.72 -7.02 11.23
CA ASP A 185 -17.10 -7.45 11.07
C ASP A 185 -17.67 -7.00 9.72
N LEU A 186 -17.36 -5.77 9.28
CA LEU A 186 -17.69 -5.31 7.93
C LEU A 186 -17.07 -6.22 6.87
N PHE A 187 -15.79 -6.56 7.01
CA PHE A 187 -15.12 -7.45 6.08
C PHE A 187 -15.83 -8.81 5.99
N ILE A 188 -16.17 -9.42 7.12
CA ILE A 188 -16.88 -10.70 7.14
C ILE A 188 -18.25 -10.59 6.45
N ARG A 189 -19.05 -9.56 6.76
CA ARG A 189 -20.35 -9.33 6.10
C ARG A 189 -20.22 -9.18 4.58
N CYS A 190 -19.18 -8.49 4.11
CA CYS A 190 -18.91 -8.34 2.68
C CYS A 190 -18.50 -9.68 2.04
N VAL A 191 -17.66 -10.48 2.70
CA VAL A 191 -17.27 -11.81 2.19
C VAL A 191 -18.47 -12.78 2.16
N GLU A 192 -19.36 -12.74 3.15
CA GLU A 192 -20.60 -13.52 3.12
C GLU A 192 -21.54 -13.10 1.98
N THR A 193 -21.62 -11.79 1.71
CA THR A 193 -22.41 -11.26 0.60
C THR A 193 -21.82 -11.70 -0.74
N LEU A 194 -20.50 -11.60 -0.88
CA LEU A 194 -19.74 -12.08 -2.02
C LEU A 194 -19.97 -13.58 -2.26
N GLN A 195 -19.93 -14.41 -1.22
CA GLN A 195 -20.14 -15.86 -1.32
C GLN A 195 -21.53 -16.25 -1.85
N ARG A 196 -22.55 -15.42 -1.64
CA ARG A 196 -23.91 -15.61 -2.16
C ARG A 196 -24.06 -15.14 -3.62
N ALA A 197 -23.12 -14.36 -4.15
CA ALA A 197 -23.14 -13.88 -5.52
C ALA A 197 -22.65 -14.95 -6.52
N THR A 198 -22.98 -14.77 -7.80
CA THR A 198 -22.44 -15.62 -8.87
C THR A 198 -21.06 -15.12 -9.27
N LEU A 199 -20.01 -15.86 -8.92
CA LEU A 199 -18.62 -15.47 -9.10
C LEU A 199 -17.83 -16.49 -9.92
N PRO A 200 -16.66 -16.09 -10.46
CA PRO A 200 -15.66 -17.04 -10.92
C PRO A 200 -15.28 -18.05 -9.81
N PRO A 201 -15.00 -19.32 -10.16
CA PRO A 201 -14.79 -20.40 -9.18
C PRO A 201 -13.59 -20.13 -8.25
N GLN A 202 -12.56 -19.43 -8.74
CA GLN A 202 -11.38 -19.05 -7.95
C GLN A 202 -11.75 -18.15 -6.76
N LEU A 203 -12.54 -17.10 -7.01
CA LEU A 203 -13.01 -16.16 -5.99
C LEU A 203 -13.98 -16.83 -5.01
N GLN A 204 -14.86 -17.69 -5.54
CA GLN A 204 -15.82 -18.42 -4.72
C GLN A 204 -15.12 -19.37 -3.74
N GLY A 205 -14.11 -20.11 -4.20
CA GLY A 205 -13.31 -21.00 -3.36
C GLY A 205 -12.58 -20.24 -2.24
N GLN A 206 -12.02 -19.07 -2.56
CA GLN A 206 -11.33 -18.26 -1.56
C GLN A 206 -12.27 -17.65 -0.51
N ALA A 207 -13.44 -17.14 -0.93
CA ALA A 207 -14.44 -16.63 0.02
C ALA A 207 -14.89 -17.71 1.02
N VAL A 208 -15.15 -18.93 0.53
CA VAL A 208 -15.48 -20.09 1.39
C VAL A 208 -14.32 -20.46 2.32
N ALA A 209 -13.08 -20.46 1.81
CA ALA A 209 -11.90 -20.75 2.62
C ALA A 209 -11.74 -19.73 3.77
N ILE A 210 -11.93 -18.43 3.50
CA ILE A 210 -11.83 -17.37 4.52
C ILE A 210 -12.90 -17.56 5.61
N LEU A 211 -14.16 -17.80 5.22
CA LEU A 211 -15.26 -17.96 6.19
C LEU A 211 -15.12 -19.23 7.03
N SER A 212 -14.61 -20.32 6.44
CA SER A 212 -14.40 -21.58 7.17
C SER A 212 -13.26 -21.49 8.19
N VAL A 213 -12.13 -20.87 7.82
CA VAL A 213 -10.99 -20.66 8.74
C VAL A 213 -11.36 -19.77 9.91
N ARG A 214 -12.19 -18.74 9.67
CA ARG A 214 -12.66 -17.83 10.73
C ARG A 214 -13.80 -18.40 11.59
N GLN A 215 -14.14 -19.68 11.42
CA GLN A 215 -15.22 -20.40 12.12
C GLN A 215 -16.63 -19.79 12.00
N VAL A 216 -16.86 -18.88 11.05
CA VAL A 216 -18.17 -18.27 10.80
C VAL A 216 -19.10 -19.24 10.05
N TRP A 217 -18.53 -20.19 9.30
CA TRP A 217 -19.30 -21.05 8.40
C TRP A 217 -20.06 -22.20 9.08
N ALA A 218 -19.70 -22.59 10.30
CA ALA A 218 -20.36 -23.71 11.00
C ALA A 218 -21.78 -23.36 11.48
N GLU A 219 -22.05 -22.08 11.77
CA GLU A 219 -23.35 -21.62 12.29
C GLU A 219 -24.37 -21.35 11.16
N ALA A 220 -23.91 -21.09 9.94
CA ALA A 220 -24.77 -20.74 8.81
C ALA A 220 -25.47 -21.95 8.15
N GLN A 221 -25.03 -23.18 8.42
CA GLN A 221 -25.69 -24.40 7.92
C GLN A 221 -26.74 -24.98 8.88
N THR A 222 -26.87 -24.43 10.10
CA THR A 222 -27.79 -24.93 11.13
C THR A 222 -29.08 -24.12 11.29
N ARG A 223 -29.41 -23.22 10.34
CA ARG A 223 -30.68 -22.48 10.32
C ARG A 223 -31.35 -22.49 8.96
#